data_AF-A0A317W975-F1
#
_entry.id   AF-A0A317W975-F1
#
_cell.length_a   1.000
_cell.length_b   1.000
_cell.length_c   1.000
_cell.angle_alpha   90.00
_cell.angle_beta   90.00
_cell.angle_gamma   90.00
#
_symmetry.space_group_name_H-M   'P 1'
#
loop_
_entity.id
_entity.type
_entity.pdbx_description
1 polymer ?
#
loop_
_entity_poly.entity_id
_entity_poly.type
_entity_poly.pdbx_seq_one_letter_code
_entity_poly.pdbx_strand_id
1 'polypeptide(L)' 'MPFRDEEDYAEKKQQAAHDVISILHEISNLLNTDLTRRQITLCASLIENGVNPEALAAAIKDIRKDVLPAPSRGGRE' A
#
# COMPACT_ATOMS: atom_id res chain seq x y z
N MET A 1 12.60 22.29 -33.31
CA MET A 1 13.19 21.35 -32.34
C MET A 1 12.05 20.59 -31.66
N PRO A 2 11.89 19.26 -31.88
CA PRO A 2 10.87 18.44 -31.25
C PRO A 2 11.51 17.46 -30.25
N PHE A 3 11.82 17.95 -29.04
CA PHE A 3 12.34 17.12 -27.94
C PHE A 3 11.48 17.21 -26.67
N ARG A 4 10.35 17.96 -26.72
CA ARG A 4 9.49 18.21 -25.55
C ARG A 4 8.48 17.09 -25.29
N ASP A 5 8.18 16.26 -26.29
CA ASP A 5 7.15 15.23 -26.17
C ASP A 5 7.56 14.07 -25.22
N GLU A 6 8.85 13.78 -25.10
CA GLU A 6 9.38 12.70 -24.24
C GLU A 6 9.39 13.10 -22.75
N GLU A 7 9.74 14.35 -22.43
CA GLU A 7 9.71 14.90 -21.06
C GLU A 7 8.26 15.01 -20.55
N ASP A 8 7.35 15.52 -21.39
CA ASP A 8 5.92 15.67 -21.05
C ASP A 8 5.23 14.31 -20.84
N TYR A 9 5.67 13.27 -21.57
CA TYR A 9 5.18 11.90 -21.39
C TYR A 9 5.65 11.29 -20.06
N ALA A 10 6.91 11.52 -19.67
CA ALA A 10 7.44 11.04 -18.41
C ALA A 10 6.74 11.69 -17.20
N GLU A 11 6.48 13.01 -17.25
CA GLU A 11 5.74 13.73 -16.22
C GLU A 11 4.31 13.22 -16.09
N LYS A 12 3.60 12.99 -17.20
CA LYS A 12 2.26 12.39 -17.19
C LYS A 12 2.25 10.99 -16.59
N LYS A 13 3.27 10.18 -16.88
CA LYS A 13 3.40 8.83 -16.30
C LYS A 13 3.64 8.88 -14.79
N GLN A 14 4.46 9.81 -14.31
CA GLN A 14 4.68 10.01 -12.88
C GLN A 14 3.39 10.47 -12.20
N GLN A 15 2.70 11.45 -12.78
CA GLN A 15 1.44 11.96 -12.26
C GLN A 15 0.38 10.86 -12.17
N ALA A 16 0.23 10.04 -13.22
CA ALA A 16 -0.68 8.90 -13.22
C ALA A 16 -0.35 7.88 -12.11
N ALA A 17 0.93 7.59 -11.87
CA ALA A 17 1.34 6.69 -10.79
C ALA A 17 0.99 7.26 -9.41
N HIS A 18 1.19 8.57 -9.22
CA HIS A 18 0.81 9.26 -7.98
C HIS A 18 -0.71 9.23 -7.75
N ASP A 19 -1.51 9.49 -8.78
CA ASP A 19 -2.98 9.44 -8.70
C ASP A 19 -3.48 8.04 -8.37
N VAL A 20 -2.93 7.01 -9.03
CA VAL A 20 -3.26 5.61 -8.73
C VAL A 20 -2.97 5.28 -7.27
N ILE A 21 -1.81 5.65 -6.75
CA ILE A 21 -1.46 5.40 -5.33
C ILE A 21 -2.38 6.20 -4.40
N SER A 22 -2.75 7.42 -4.75
CA SER A 22 -3.67 8.23 -3.95
C SER A 22 -5.06 7.59 -3.86
N ILE A 23 -5.60 7.14 -4.99
CA ILE A 23 -6.89 6.44 -5.06
C ILE A 23 -6.83 5.13 -4.26
N LEU A 24 -5.77 4.33 -4.43
CA LEU A 24 -5.59 3.09 -3.68
C LEU A 24 -5.49 3.33 -2.17
N HIS A 25 -4.87 4.43 -1.75
CA HIS A 25 -4.80 4.83 -0.34
C HIS A 25 -6.19 5.19 0.22
N GLU A 26 -7.01 5.88 -0.58
CA GLU A 26 -8.38 6.23 -0.20
C GLU A 26 -9.26 4.97 -0.07
N ILE A 27 -9.13 4.02 -1.01
CA ILE A 27 -9.79 2.71 -0.93
C ILE A 27 -9.35 1.94 0.32
N SER A 28 -8.04 1.93 0.60
CA SER A 28 -7.47 1.29 1.79
C SER A 28 -8.05 1.85 3.09
N ASN A 29 -8.24 3.16 3.14
CA ASN A 29 -8.84 3.87 4.27
C ASN A 29 -10.34 3.52 4.43
N LEU A 30 -11.09 3.48 3.32
CA LEU A 30 -12.50 3.06 3.32
C LEU A 30 -12.66 1.61 3.80
N LEU A 31 -11.75 0.72 3.40
CA LEU A 31 -11.74 -0.69 3.80
C LEU A 31 -11.19 -0.93 5.21
N ASN A 32 -10.82 0.13 5.96
CA ASN A 32 -10.18 0.03 7.28
C ASN A 32 -8.95 -0.90 7.27
N THR A 33 -8.23 -0.89 6.15
CA THR A 33 -6.96 -1.61 6.04
C THR A 33 -5.78 -0.74 6.43
N ASP A 34 -5.97 0.59 6.55
CA ASP A 34 -4.98 1.57 7.03
C ASP A 34 -3.58 1.41 6.40
N LEU A 35 -3.51 0.96 5.15
CA LEU A 35 -2.24 0.79 4.44
C LEU A 35 -1.71 2.16 4.03
N THR A 36 -0.49 2.47 4.44
CA THR A 36 0.20 3.70 4.05
C THR A 36 0.58 3.65 2.57
N ARG A 37 0.70 4.81 1.90
CA ARG A 37 1.13 4.92 0.50
C ARG A 37 2.36 4.05 0.16
N ARG A 38 3.36 4.05 1.04
CA ARG A 38 4.58 3.23 0.90
C ARG A 38 4.31 1.72 0.93
N GLN A 39 3.37 1.28 1.77
CA GLN A 39 2.98 -0.13 1.86
C GLN A 39 2.25 -0.57 0.59
N ILE A 40 1.39 0.29 0.03
CA ILE A 40 0.68 0.04 -1.23
C ILE A 40 1.68 -0.14 -2.38
N THR A 41 2.69 0.74 -2.48
CA THR A 41 3.75 0.60 -3.49
C THR A 41 4.51 -0.72 -3.34
N LEU A 42 4.83 -1.12 -2.10
CA LEU A 42 5.51 -2.38 -1.83
C LEU A 42 4.64 -3.58 -2.21
N CYS A 43 3.35 -3.55 -1.85
CA CYS A 43 2.39 -4.59 -2.23
C CYS A 43 2.25 -4.71 -3.75
N ALA A 44 2.19 -3.58 -4.47
CA ALA A 44 2.14 -3.56 -5.93
C ALA A 44 3.38 -4.27 -6.52
N SER A 45 4.58 -3.94 -6.03
CA SER A 45 5.81 -4.59 -6.47
C SER A 45 5.83 -6.09 -6.14
N LEU A 46 5.34 -6.51 -4.98
CA LEU A 46 5.25 -7.93 -4.64
C LEU A 46 4.28 -8.67 -5.57
N ILE A 47 3.13 -8.08 -5.86
CA ILE A 47 2.13 -8.65 -6.79
C ILE A 47 2.70 -8.73 -8.21
N GLU A 48 3.43 -7.71 -8.67
CA GLU A 48 4.14 -7.71 -9.95
C GLU A 48 5.21 -8.81 -10.03
N ASN A 49 5.81 -9.19 -8.89
CA ASN A 49 6.75 -10.31 -8.78
C ASN A 49 6.06 -11.68 -8.68
N GLY A 50 4.73 -11.75 -8.80
CA GLY A 50 3.95 -13.00 -8.79
C GLY A 50 3.51 -13.46 -7.40
N VAL A 51 3.60 -12.60 -6.38
CA VAL A 51 3.06 -12.90 -5.06
C VAL A 51 1.53 -12.85 -5.11
N ASN A 52 0.88 -13.86 -4.52
CA ASN A 52 -0.57 -13.91 -4.46
C ASN A 52 -1.12 -12.77 -3.55
N PRO A 53 -2.00 -11.89 -4.07
CA PRO A 53 -2.56 -10.78 -3.30
C PRO A 53 -3.38 -11.23 -2.07
N GLU A 54 -4.07 -12.38 -2.13
CA GLU A 54 -4.83 -12.90 -0.99
C GLU A 54 -3.90 -13.36 0.15
N ALA A 55 -2.83 -14.08 -0.19
CA ALA A 55 -1.83 -14.52 0.78
C ALA A 55 -1.10 -13.33 1.41
N LEU A 56 -0.79 -12.32 0.60
CA LEU A 56 -0.18 -11.07 1.08
C LEU A 56 -1.11 -10.32 2.04
N ALA A 57 -2.40 -10.21 1.72
CA ALA A 57 -3.38 -9.57 2.60
C ALA A 57 -3.52 -10.32 3.94
N ALA A 58 -3.51 -11.66 3.91
CA ALA A 58 -3.52 -12.48 5.12
C ALA A 58 -2.28 -12.24 5.99
N ALA A 59 -1.09 -12.28 5.38
CA ALA A 59 0.17 -12.02 6.09
C ALA A 59 0.22 -10.62 6.72
N ILE A 60 -0.22 -9.58 6.00
CA ILE A 60 -0.25 -8.21 6.52
C ILE A 60 -1.21 -8.09 7.71
N LYS A 61 -2.39 -8.72 7.64
CA LYS A 61 -3.35 -8.75 8.75
C LYS A 61 -2.78 -9.48 9.97
N ASP A 62 -2.09 -10.58 9.75
CA ASP A 62 -1.51 -11.39 10.82
C ASP A 62 -0.39 -10.63 11.55
N ILE A 63 0.56 -10.06 10.80
CA ILE A 63 1.64 -9.23 11.33
C ILE A 63 1.08 -8.05 12.15
N ARG A 64 0.02 -7.39 11.66
CA ARG A 64 -0.60 -6.27 12.38
C ARG A 64 -1.29 -6.68 13.68
N LYS A 65 -1.88 -7.87 13.73
CA LYS A 65 -2.46 -8.42 14.96
C LYS A 65 -1.40 -8.73 16.00
N ASP A 66 -0.25 -9.24 15.58
CA ASP A 66 0.86 -9.60 16.48
C ASP A 66 1.60 -8.37 17.02
N VAL A 67 1.70 -7.30 16.23
CA VAL A 67 2.31 -6.01 16.63
C VAL A 67 1.43 -5.21 17.60
N LEU A 68 0.12 -5.47 17.63
CA LEU A 68 -0.74 -4.89 18.66
C LEU A 68 -0.46 -5.61 19.99
N PRO A 69 0.11 -4.94 21.00
CA PRO A 69 0.33 -5.56 22.29
C PRO A 69 -1.04 -6.01 22.81
N ALA A 70 -1.16 -7.31 23.10
CA ALA A 70 -2.31 -7.86 23.81
C ALA A 70 -2.60 -6.93 25.00
N PRO A 71 -3.85 -6.49 25.23
CA PRO A 71 -4.16 -5.62 26.35
C PRO A 71 -3.64 -6.31 27.61
N SER A 72 -2.67 -5.68 28.27
CA SER A 72 -2.06 -6.16 29.50
C SER A 72 -3.18 -6.57 30.46
N ARG A 73 -3.45 -7.86 30.51
CA ARG A 73 -4.24 -8.48 31.58
C ARG A 73 -3.34 -8.48 32.81
N GLY A 74 -3.28 -7.34 33.47
CA GLY A 74 -2.75 -7.21 34.83
C GLY A 74 -3.69 -6.25 35.56
N GLY A 75 -4.27 -6.55 36.71
CA GLY A 75 -4.27 -7.74 37.54
C GLY A 75 -5.30 -7.43 38.63
N ARG A 76 -6.16 -8.38 38.97
CA ARG A 76 -6.98 -8.28 40.18
C ARG A 76 -6.14 -8.86 41.31
N GLU A 77 -5.63 -8.02 42.19
CA GLU A 77 -5.13 -8.39 43.52
C GLU A 77 -5.32 -7.23 44.50
#